data_AF-A0A961BRC0-F1
#
_entry.id   AF-A0A961BRC0-F1
#
_cell.length_a   1.000
_cell.length_b   1.000
_cell.length_c   1.000
_cell.angle_alpha   90.00
_cell.angle_beta   90.00
_cell.angle_gamma   90.00
#
_symmetry.space_group_name_H-M   'P 1'
#
loop_
_entity.id
_entity.type
_entity.pdbx_description
1 polymer ?
#
loop_
_entity_poly.entity_id
_entity_poly.type
_entity_poly.pdbx_seq_one_letter_code
_entity_poly.pdbx_strand_id
1 'polypeptide(L)'
;MSSTFVTDTVTLTGRSLRHITRSLDTIITTVITPIAIMCLFVYVFGGAIDTGTESYVDYLLPGILLITIASGIAYTAVRLFADVQSGIFERFQSMPIARSGALWAHVLTSVAANATSVAIVVLVALAMGFRSGAGVLAWLAVAGILGVFLLALTWVAV
;
A
#
# COMPACT_ATOMS: atom_id res chain seq x y z
N MET A 1 30.92 -3.16 6.76
CA MET A 1 29.45 -3.21 6.96
C MET A 1 28.63 -2.93 5.68
N SER A 2 29.18 -2.93 4.45
CA SER A 2 28.54 -2.11 3.39
C SER A 2 28.27 -2.74 2.01
N SER A 3 28.75 -3.94 1.65
CA SER A 3 28.45 -4.50 0.31
C SER A 3 27.30 -5.49 0.27
N THR A 4 27.12 -6.34 1.29
CA THR A 4 26.07 -7.39 1.28
C THR A 4 24.71 -6.85 1.66
N PHE A 5 24.61 -5.90 2.60
CA PHE A 5 23.32 -5.36 3.08
C PHE A 5 22.45 -4.78 1.96
N VAL A 6 23.03 -3.95 1.08
CA VAL A 6 22.29 -3.30 -0.02
C VAL A 6 21.86 -4.36 -1.05
N THR A 7 22.77 -5.25 -1.45
CA THR A 7 22.48 -6.30 -2.40
C THR A 7 21.42 -7.26 -1.87
N ASP A 8 21.52 -7.69 -0.61
CA ASP A 8 20.56 -8.59 0.04
C ASP A 8 19.17 -7.94 0.12
N THR A 9 19.10 -6.67 0.54
CA THR A 9 17.83 -5.92 0.63
C THR A 9 17.15 -5.79 -0.74
N VAL A 10 17.90 -5.41 -1.77
CA VAL A 10 17.35 -5.27 -3.14
C VAL A 10 16.89 -6.62 -3.70
N THR A 11 17.67 -7.68 -3.48
CA THR A 11 17.36 -9.01 -4.01
C THR A 11 16.13 -9.62 -3.33
N LEU A 12 16.03 -9.48 -1.99
CA LEU A 12 14.87 -9.92 -1.21
C LEU A 12 13.61 -9.10 -1.54
N THR A 13 13.76 -7.78 -1.70
CA THR A 13 12.64 -6.90 -2.11
C THR A 13 12.13 -7.30 -3.50
N GLY A 14 13.02 -7.49 -4.49
CA GLY A 14 12.64 -7.91 -5.83
C GLY A 14 11.94 -9.27 -5.87
N ARG A 15 12.41 -10.23 -5.05
CA ARG A 15 11.74 -11.52 -4.88
C ARG A 15 10.33 -11.35 -4.29
N SER A 16 10.19 -10.56 -3.24
CA SER A 16 8.91 -10.35 -2.55
C SER A 16 7.89 -9.63 -3.46
N LEU A 17 8.33 -8.59 -4.19
CA LEU A 17 7.52 -7.89 -5.19
C LEU A 17 7.00 -8.84 -6.26
N ARG A 18 7.83 -9.79 -6.73
CA ARG A 18 7.45 -10.79 -7.73
C ARG A 18 6.44 -11.81 -7.20
N HIS A 19 6.47 -12.10 -5.89
CA HIS A 19 5.44 -12.90 -5.24
C HIS A 19 4.13 -12.13 -5.12
N ILE A 20 4.17 -10.83 -4.80
CA ILE A 20 2.98 -9.98 -4.73
C ILE A 20 2.28 -9.88 -6.09
N THR A 21 3.03 -9.64 -7.17
CA THR A 21 2.46 -9.53 -8.52
C THR A 21 1.91 -10.86 -9.05
N ARG A 22 2.35 -11.99 -8.51
CA ARG A 22 1.82 -13.33 -8.82
C ARG A 22 0.69 -13.77 -7.89
N SER A 23 0.49 -13.10 -6.75
CA SER A 23 -0.65 -13.36 -5.86
C SER A 23 -1.86 -12.55 -6.32
N LEU A 24 -2.69 -13.18 -7.14
CA LEU A 24 -3.98 -12.64 -7.60
C LEU A 24 -4.86 -12.19 -6.44
N ASP A 25 -4.91 -12.97 -5.36
CA ASP A 25 -5.68 -12.66 -4.15
C ASP A 25 -5.34 -11.28 -3.57
N THR A 26 -4.05 -10.97 -3.47
CA THR A 26 -3.62 -9.68 -2.92
C THR A 26 -4.00 -8.53 -3.82
N ILE A 27 -3.82 -8.67 -5.13
CA ILE A 27 -4.20 -7.62 -6.08
C ILE A 27 -5.70 -7.34 -5.96
N ILE A 28 -6.51 -8.40 -5.84
CA ILE A 28 -7.96 -8.28 -5.65
C ILE A 28 -8.28 -7.51 -4.37
N THR A 29 -7.74 -7.91 -3.22
CA THR A 29 -8.17 -7.34 -1.94
C THR A 29 -7.56 -5.98 -1.62
N THR A 30 -6.34 -5.70 -2.09
CA THR A 30 -5.64 -4.45 -1.80
C THR A 30 -5.95 -3.32 -2.78
N VAL A 31 -6.40 -3.64 -4.00
CA VAL A 31 -6.69 -2.64 -5.04
C VAL A 31 -8.13 -2.72 -5.51
N ILE A 32 -8.60 -3.92 -5.90
CA ILE A 32 -9.94 -4.06 -6.48
C ILE A 32 -11.02 -3.81 -5.43
N THR A 33 -10.88 -4.29 -4.20
CA THR A 33 -11.87 -4.08 -3.15
C THR A 33 -12.07 -2.59 -2.80
N PRO A 34 -11.03 -1.78 -2.52
CA PRO A 34 -11.20 -0.34 -2.33
C PRO A 34 -11.86 0.37 -3.52
N ILE A 35 -11.48 0.00 -4.75
CA ILE A 35 -12.08 0.56 -5.97
C ILE A 35 -13.56 0.17 -6.07
N ALA A 36 -13.90 -1.09 -5.81
CA ALA A 36 -15.29 -1.56 -5.83
C ALA A 36 -16.15 -0.84 -4.79
N ILE A 37 -15.61 -0.61 -3.58
CA ILE A 37 -16.26 0.19 -2.55
C ILE A 37 -16.46 1.63 -3.04
N MET A 38 -15.45 2.24 -3.65
CA MET A 38 -15.55 3.57 -4.24
C MET A 38 -16.64 3.63 -5.33
N CYS A 39 -16.68 2.67 -6.26
CA CYS A 39 -17.72 2.54 -7.28
C CYS A 39 -19.12 2.39 -6.67
N LEU A 40 -19.25 1.56 -5.64
CA LEU A 40 -20.51 1.37 -4.93
C LEU A 40 -20.99 2.69 -4.34
N PHE A 41 -20.15 3.39 -3.59
CA PHE A 41 -20.57 4.65 -2.97
C PHE A 41 -20.84 5.73 -4.01
N VAL A 42 -19.97 5.94 -5.00
CA VAL A 42 -20.14 6.99 -6.00
C VAL A 42 -21.35 6.77 -6.88
N TYR A 43 -21.55 5.56 -7.42
CA TYR A 43 -22.61 5.32 -8.41
C TYR A 43 -23.91 4.79 -7.82
N VAL A 44 -23.87 4.01 -6.74
CA VAL A 44 -25.08 3.46 -6.12
C VAL A 44 -25.63 4.41 -5.05
N PHE A 45 -24.76 4.92 -4.17
CA PHE A 45 -25.19 5.80 -3.07
C PHE A 45 -25.09 7.29 -3.39
N GLY A 46 -24.29 7.71 -4.38
CA GLY A 46 -24.07 9.12 -4.70
C GLY A 46 -25.31 9.87 -5.19
N GLY A 47 -26.31 9.16 -5.72
CA GLY A 47 -27.62 9.76 -6.05
C GLY A 47 -28.57 9.93 -4.85
N ALA A 48 -28.28 9.28 -3.72
CA ALA A 48 -29.11 9.30 -2.51
C ALA A 48 -28.52 10.18 -1.40
N ILE A 49 -27.23 10.53 -1.49
CA ILE A 49 -26.51 11.32 -0.49
C ILE A 49 -26.28 12.71 -1.05
N ASP A 50 -26.92 13.70 -0.44
CA ASP A 50 -26.68 15.10 -0.75
C ASP A 50 -25.39 15.58 -0.07
N THR A 51 -24.40 15.93 -0.88
CA THR A 51 -23.11 16.45 -0.43
C THR A 51 -23.03 17.97 -0.53
N GLY A 52 -24.14 18.63 -0.89
CA GLY A 52 -24.19 20.07 -1.10
C GLY A 52 -23.64 20.46 -2.47
N THR A 53 -22.59 21.30 -2.49
CA THR A 53 -22.02 21.84 -3.74
C THR A 53 -20.78 21.09 -4.24
N GLU A 54 -20.22 20.19 -3.43
CA GLU A 54 -19.03 19.41 -3.80
C GLU A 54 -19.39 18.04 -4.37
N SER A 55 -18.53 17.51 -5.25
CA SER A 55 -18.71 16.17 -5.79
C SER A 55 -18.51 15.14 -4.68
N TYR A 56 -19.42 14.16 -4.57
CA TYR A 56 -19.28 13.09 -3.58
C TYR A 56 -17.98 12.30 -3.71
N VAL A 57 -17.41 12.23 -4.91
CA VAL A 57 -16.09 11.62 -5.16
C VAL A 57 -14.98 12.34 -4.39
N ASP A 58 -15.03 13.68 -4.32
CA ASP A 58 -14.00 14.49 -3.66
C ASP A 58 -14.04 14.30 -2.14
N TYR A 59 -15.24 14.15 -1.58
CA TYR A 59 -15.44 13.83 -0.17
C TYR A 59 -14.98 12.40 0.19
N LEU A 60 -15.26 11.42 -0.67
CA LEU A 60 -15.01 10.01 -0.38
C LEU A 60 -13.54 9.60 -0.57
N LEU A 61 -12.84 10.21 -1.54
CA LEU A 61 -11.51 9.78 -1.96
C LEU A 61 -10.50 9.66 -0.81
N PRO A 62 -10.34 10.65 0.10
CA PRO A 62 -9.37 10.54 1.19
C PRO A 62 -9.58 9.29 2.06
N GLY A 63 -10.84 8.94 2.35
CA GLY A 63 -11.17 7.74 3.12
C GLY A 63 -10.80 6.45 2.38
N ILE A 64 -11.05 6.40 1.07
CA ILE A 64 -10.67 5.26 0.22
C ILE A 64 -9.15 5.11 0.12
N LEU A 65 -8.39 6.21 0.08
CA LEU A 65 -6.93 6.13 0.09
C LEU A 65 -6.41 5.54 1.41
N LEU A 66 -6.99 5.95 2.55
CA LEU A 66 -6.62 5.41 3.85
C LEU A 66 -6.97 3.92 3.99
N ILE A 67 -8.17 3.49 3.55
CA ILE A 67 -8.55 2.08 3.64
C ILE A 67 -7.70 1.19 2.71
N THR A 68 -7.27 1.72 1.56
CA THR A 68 -6.36 1.04 0.64
C THR A 68 -5.00 0.77 1.29
N ILE A 69 -4.45 1.78 1.99
CA ILE A 69 -3.19 1.65 2.72
C ILE A 69 -3.34 0.66 3.89
N ALA A 70 -4.41 0.80 4.68
CA ALA A 70 -4.65 -0.07 5.83
C ALA A 70 -4.82 -1.55 5.43
N SER A 71 -5.58 -1.83 4.37
CA SER A 71 -5.79 -3.21 3.89
C SER A 71 -4.51 -3.83 3.32
N GLY A 72 -3.71 -3.06 2.58
CA GLY A 72 -2.44 -3.55 2.04
C GLY A 72 -1.38 -3.81 3.12
N ILE A 73 -1.38 -3.04 4.20
CA ILE A 73 -0.52 -3.30 5.37
C ILE A 73 -0.99 -4.52 6.16
N ALA A 74 -2.30 -4.72 6.34
CA ALA A 74 -2.81 -5.94 6.96
C ALA A 74 -2.33 -7.21 6.22
N TYR A 75 -2.33 -7.18 4.89
CA TYR A 75 -1.76 -8.26 4.06
C TYR A 75 -0.25 -8.42 4.22
N THR A 76 0.48 -7.32 4.41
CA THR A 76 1.93 -7.36 4.70
C THR A 76 2.17 -8.08 6.03
N ALA A 77 1.40 -7.75 7.07
CA ALA A 77 1.51 -8.37 8.39
C ALA A 77 1.24 -9.88 8.33
N VAL A 78 0.21 -10.30 7.60
CA VAL A 78 -0.12 -11.72 7.41
C VAL A 78 1.02 -12.47 6.70
N ARG A 79 1.64 -11.88 5.67
CA ARG A 79 2.79 -12.50 5.00
C ARG A 79 4.00 -12.62 5.92
N LEU A 80 4.32 -11.56 6.65
CA LEU A 80 5.43 -11.60 7.59
C LEU A 80 5.21 -12.67 8.66
N PHE A 81 3.99 -12.77 9.19
CA PHE A 81 3.61 -13.81 10.13
C PHE A 81 3.80 -15.22 9.53
N ALA A 82 3.37 -15.43 8.29
CA ALA A 82 3.57 -16.71 7.60
C ALA A 82 5.07 -17.03 7.38
N ASP A 83 5.88 -16.04 7.04
CA ASP A 83 7.33 -16.20 6.87
C ASP A 83 8.02 -16.55 8.21
N VAL A 84 7.62 -15.91 9.31
CA VAL A 84 8.07 -16.27 10.67
C VAL A 84 7.67 -17.70 11.02
N GLN A 85 6.41 -18.07 10.79
CA GLN A 85 5.90 -19.40 11.10
C GLN A 85 6.54 -20.52 10.25
N SER A 86 7.01 -20.20 9.05
CA SER A 86 7.72 -21.13 8.17
C SER A 86 9.17 -21.44 8.59
N GLY A 87 9.71 -20.75 9.61
CA GLY A 87 11.09 -20.90 10.08
C GLY A 87 12.16 -20.33 9.14
N ILE A 88 11.76 -19.50 8.15
CA ILE A 88 12.69 -18.83 7.24
C ILE A 88 13.70 -17.96 8.01
N PHE A 89 13.26 -17.31 9.09
CA PHE A 89 14.14 -16.48 9.91
C PHE A 89 15.24 -17.28 10.60
N GLU A 90 14.96 -18.51 11.09
CA GLU A 90 16.02 -19.37 11.64
C GLU A 90 17.04 -19.79 10.56
N ARG A 91 16.60 -20.00 9.32
CA ARG A 91 17.50 -20.28 8.19
C ARG A 91 18.36 -19.08 7.81
N PHE A 92 17.83 -17.86 7.88
CA PHE A 92 18.63 -16.66 7.66
C PHE A 92 19.68 -16.45 8.75
N GLN A 93 19.44 -16.92 9.98
CA GLN A 93 20.42 -16.84 11.06
C GLN A 93 21.64 -17.77 10.86
N SER A 94 21.51 -18.85 10.10
CA SER A 94 22.63 -19.75 9.79
C SER A 94 23.40 -19.37 8.51
N MET A 95 22.91 -18.37 7.76
CA MET A 95 23.55 -17.83 6.56
C MET A 95 24.23 -16.48 6.86
N PRO A 96 25.24 -16.06 6.08
CA PRO A 96 25.93 -14.78 6.27
C PRO A 96 25.09 -13.58 5.75
N ILE A 97 23.87 -13.43 6.25
CA ILE A 97 22.90 -12.39 5.85
C ILE A 97 22.72 -11.41 7.01
N ALA A 98 22.70 -10.12 6.71
CA ALA A 98 22.42 -9.10 7.71
C ALA A 98 20.95 -9.18 8.17
N ARG A 99 20.69 -9.45 9.46
CA ARG A 99 19.32 -9.54 10.04
C ARG A 99 18.46 -8.30 9.74
N SER A 100 19.08 -7.12 9.72
CA SER A 100 18.40 -5.87 9.36
C SER A 100 17.95 -5.80 7.90
N GLY A 101 18.63 -6.52 6.99
CA GLY A 101 18.29 -6.55 5.56
C GLY A 101 16.96 -7.25 5.29
N ALA A 102 16.62 -8.28 6.07
CA ALA A 102 15.33 -8.97 5.96
C ALA A 102 14.16 -8.05 6.37
N LEU A 103 14.28 -7.34 7.50
CA LEU A 103 13.27 -6.38 7.96
C LEU A 103 13.10 -5.24 6.96
N TRP A 104 14.20 -4.66 6.48
CA TRP A 104 14.16 -3.61 5.46
C TRP A 104 13.55 -4.08 4.16
N ALA A 105 13.76 -5.33 3.75
CA ALA A 105 13.13 -5.89 2.55
C ALA A 105 11.59 -5.95 2.69
N HIS A 106 11.06 -6.31 3.87
CA HIS A 106 9.62 -6.27 4.11
C HIS A 106 9.06 -4.85 4.07
N VAL A 107 9.75 -3.90 4.71
CA VAL A 107 9.36 -2.48 4.71
C VAL A 107 9.33 -1.94 3.28
N LEU A 108 10.41 -2.12 2.51
CA LEU A 108 10.52 -1.62 1.14
C LEU A 108 9.46 -2.24 0.22
N THR A 109 9.22 -3.54 0.38
CA THR A 109 8.18 -4.25 -0.38
C THR A 109 6.80 -3.69 -0.07
N SER A 110 6.49 -3.50 1.21
CA SER A 110 5.20 -2.96 1.66
C SER A 110 4.97 -1.54 1.15
N VAL A 111 5.99 -0.68 1.27
CA VAL A 111 5.96 0.70 0.77
C VAL A 111 5.72 0.72 -0.74
N ALA A 112 6.49 -0.05 -1.52
CA ALA A 112 6.36 -0.08 -2.97
C ALA A 112 4.99 -0.61 -3.43
N ALA A 113 4.50 -1.70 -2.81
CA ALA A 113 3.20 -2.28 -3.15
C ALA A 113 2.05 -1.32 -2.82
N ASN A 114 2.02 -0.78 -1.60
CA ASN A 114 0.96 0.14 -1.18
C ASN A 114 1.00 1.46 -1.93
N ALA A 115 2.19 2.01 -2.23
CA ALA A 115 2.32 3.20 -3.06
C ALA A 115 1.76 2.98 -4.47
N THR A 116 1.99 1.79 -5.05
CA THR A 116 1.42 1.42 -6.35
C THR A 116 -0.11 1.32 -6.27
N SER A 117 -0.65 0.67 -5.23
CA SER A 117 -2.09 0.57 -5.01
C SER A 117 -2.76 1.93 -4.88
N VAL A 118 -2.18 2.83 -4.07
CA VAL A 118 -2.65 4.21 -3.90
C VAL A 118 -2.63 4.96 -5.23
N ALA A 119 -1.55 4.86 -6.01
CA ALA A 119 -1.46 5.49 -7.32
C ALA A 119 -2.56 5.00 -8.27
N ILE A 120 -2.84 3.69 -8.29
CA ILE A 120 -3.92 3.12 -9.11
C ILE A 120 -5.29 3.66 -8.65
N VAL A 121 -5.56 3.70 -7.34
CA VAL A 121 -6.82 4.23 -6.81
C VAL A 121 -7.01 5.70 -7.17
N VAL A 122 -5.97 6.53 -7.09
CA VAL A 122 -6.01 7.94 -7.51
C VAL A 122 -6.31 8.05 -9.01
N LEU A 123 -5.68 7.24 -9.86
CA LEU A 123 -5.96 7.24 -11.30
C LEU A 123 -7.42 6.87 -11.61
N VAL A 124 -7.97 5.90 -10.90
CA VAL A 124 -9.37 5.51 -11.05
C VAL A 124 -10.30 6.61 -10.55
N ALA A 125 -10.00 7.25 -9.43
CA ALA A 125 -10.77 8.38 -8.92
C ALA A 125 -10.80 9.55 -9.93
N LEU A 126 -9.65 9.87 -10.54
CA LEU A 126 -9.58 10.87 -11.62
C LEU A 126 -10.46 10.48 -12.82
N ALA A 127 -10.47 9.21 -13.21
CA ALA A 127 -11.33 8.71 -14.29
C ALA A 127 -12.83 8.79 -13.93
N MET A 128 -13.18 8.66 -12.65
CA MET A 128 -14.56 8.77 -12.14
C MET A 128 -15.03 10.21 -11.94
N GLY A 129 -14.17 11.20 -12.22
CA GLY A 129 -14.53 12.61 -12.17
C GLY A 129 -14.05 13.37 -10.93
N PHE A 130 -13.15 12.79 -10.13
CA PHE A 130 -12.44 13.54 -9.08
C PHE A 130 -11.73 14.75 -9.69
N ARG A 131 -11.99 15.94 -9.15
CA ARG A 131 -11.37 17.18 -9.63
C ARG A 131 -10.82 17.99 -8.46
N SER A 132 -9.53 17.82 -8.18
CA SER A 132 -8.87 18.65 -7.18
C SER A 132 -8.61 20.07 -7.72
N GLY A 133 -9.10 21.11 -7.03
CA GLY A 133 -8.61 22.49 -7.19
C GLY A 133 -7.21 22.73 -6.59
N ALA A 134 -6.57 21.66 -6.10
CA ALA A 134 -5.31 21.69 -5.38
C ALA A 134 -4.10 21.95 -6.31
N GLY A 135 -3.23 22.88 -5.91
CA GLY A 135 -1.94 23.10 -6.57
C GLY A 135 -0.92 21.99 -6.27
N VAL A 136 0.22 22.03 -6.97
CA VAL A 136 1.30 21.02 -6.84
C VAL A 136 1.77 20.84 -5.38
N LEU A 137 1.87 21.94 -4.63
CA LEU A 137 2.30 21.91 -3.22
C LEU A 137 1.33 21.12 -2.33
N ALA A 138 0.02 21.27 -2.57
CA ALA A 138 -1.01 20.56 -1.81
C ALA A 138 -0.99 19.05 -2.13
N TRP A 139 -0.77 18.68 -3.38
CA TRP A 139 -0.55 17.28 -3.75
C TRP A 139 0.69 16.68 -3.12
N LEU A 140 1.79 17.43 -3.03
CA LEU A 140 2.99 16.99 -2.30
C LEU A 140 2.72 16.83 -0.81
N ALA A 141 1.93 17.72 -0.19
CA ALA A 141 1.53 17.59 1.20
C ALA A 141 0.68 16.33 1.43
N VAL A 142 -0.30 16.05 0.56
CA VAL A 142 -1.11 14.82 0.62
C VAL A 142 -0.25 13.58 0.45
N ALA A 143 0.64 13.56 -0.55
CA ALA A 143 1.57 12.46 -0.75
C ALA A 143 2.50 12.26 0.46
N GLY A 144 2.95 13.35 1.09
CA GLY A 144 3.74 13.32 2.32
C GLY A 144 2.96 12.71 3.49
N ILE A 145 1.72 13.14 3.72
CA ILE A 145 0.84 12.60 4.78
C ILE A 145 0.60 11.11 4.55
N LEU A 146 0.22 10.71 3.34
CA LEU A 146 -0.01 9.30 2.99
C LEU A 146 1.28 8.49 3.12
N GLY A 147 2.43 9.05 2.74
CA GLY A 147 3.74 8.42 2.86
C GLY A 147 4.15 8.18 4.32
N VAL A 148 3.95 9.17 5.19
CA VAL A 148 4.22 9.05 6.64
C VAL A 148 3.25 8.04 7.27
N PHE A 149 1.97 8.10 6.92
CA PHE A 149 0.96 7.16 7.41
C PHE A 149 1.28 5.72 7.00
N LEU A 150 1.63 5.52 5.74
CA LEU A 150 2.06 4.24 5.20
C LEU A 150 3.31 3.72 5.91
N LEU A 151 4.33 4.57 6.09
CA LEU A 151 5.56 4.18 6.80
C LEU A 151 5.27 3.80 8.25
N ALA A 152 4.49 4.61 8.96
CA ALA A 152 4.15 4.36 10.35
C ALA A 152 3.43 3.01 10.51
N LEU A 153 2.43 2.74 9.68
CA LEU A 153 1.71 1.47 9.74
C LEU A 153 2.55 0.28 9.27
N THR A 154 3.42 0.45 8.27
CA THR A 154 4.35 -0.61 7.85
C THR A 154 5.28 -0.99 9.00
N TRP A 155 5.80 -0.03 9.77
CA TRP A 155 6.63 -0.31 10.94
C TRP A 155 5.86 -0.92 12.11
N VAL A 156 4.55 -0.66 12.22
CA VAL A 156 3.70 -1.34 13.22
C VAL A 156 3.43 -2.80 12.82
N ALA A 157 3.34 -3.06 11.52
CA ALA A 157 3.08 -4.40 10.97
C ALA A 157 4.32 -5.31 10.95
N VAL A 158 5.53 -4.73 10.96
CA VAL A 158 6.82 -5.43 10.93
C VAL A 158 7.36 -5.65 12.34
#